data_AF-A0A959CY75-F1
#
_entry.id   AF-A0A959CY75-F1
#
_cell.length_a   1.000
_cell.length_b   1.000
_cell.length_c   1.000
_cell.angle_alpha   90.00
_cell.angle_beta   90.00
_cell.angle_gamma   90.00
#
_symmetry.space_group_name_H-M   'P 1'
#
loop_
_entity.id
_entity.type
_entity.pdbx_description
1 polymer ?
#
loop_
_entity_poly.entity_id
_entity_poly.type
_entity_poly.pdbx_seq_one_letter_code
_entity_poly.pdbx_strand_id
1 'polypeptide(L)'
;MSRIFFALIPLFLFACNSREQAPVQPPQSEEKKPAPEKKLELNPLYGQLYDAYQQYREPSIDNRRFKHSDIVPLIQRLGPPFEWREAGQSIEGRSINLVRLGNGPKTVLLWSQMHGDEPTATMALMDLFNFFGASDDFDGFRRRLLSELTLYFIPMLNPDGAEKFQRRNALDIDLNRDAMRRVTPEAQLLKRVRDETGAQWGFNLHDQNAYYSAGNTPKTASVSFLAPAYNIDKEINEVRGNAMRLIVLMDRLLQEYIPGKVGKYDDSFEPRAFGDNIQKWGTSTILIESGGLAGDPEKQELRRLHFTILLAAFDAIASGSYRAAQIQDYEKIPFNNSNAFHDLILREIQVEKEGRWFTVDLGFRHYEAEYNDYKEHYHRGALADIGDLSTFYAYEELDARGYQAVPGKAYPAAFENLDALRRQNVPALLRQGYTTFQLTKLPHRSQWADMPIEAVSAGKAPANEIRLNGNPSFLLQKGGQYYYAVINGYLYDLTNEEGLKERMK
;
A
#
# COMPACT_ATOMS: atom_id res chain seq x y z
N MET A 1 -38.08 11.25 -77.06
CA MET A 1 -38.98 12.42 -77.27
C MET A 1 -39.07 13.12 -75.92
N SER A 2 -38.82 14.41 -75.73
CA SER A 2 -38.61 15.51 -76.70
C SER A 2 -37.40 16.39 -76.33
N ARG A 3 -36.90 17.17 -77.30
CA ARG A 3 -35.92 18.27 -77.10
C ARG A 3 -36.65 19.56 -76.67
N ILE A 4 -35.87 20.66 -76.47
CA ILE A 4 -36.13 22.10 -76.79
C ILE A 4 -35.75 23.01 -75.59
N PHE A 5 -35.03 24.14 -75.69
CA PHE A 5 -34.24 24.81 -76.75
C PHE A 5 -33.16 25.73 -76.11
N PHE A 6 -32.23 26.28 -76.90
CA PHE A 6 -31.29 27.36 -76.54
C PHE A 6 -31.77 28.72 -77.07
N ALA A 7 -31.37 29.84 -76.45
CA ALA A 7 -31.41 31.18 -77.06
C ALA A 7 -30.33 32.14 -76.49
N LEU A 8 -29.35 32.51 -77.35
CA LEU A 8 -28.42 33.65 -77.22
C LEU A 8 -29.13 34.97 -77.60
N ILE A 9 -28.65 36.21 -77.42
CA ILE A 9 -27.34 36.85 -77.10
C ILE A 9 -27.68 38.15 -76.25
N PRO A 10 -26.87 39.24 -76.06
CA PRO A 10 -25.46 39.58 -76.40
C PRO A 10 -24.61 40.11 -75.20
N LEU A 11 -23.54 40.88 -75.52
CA LEU A 11 -22.53 41.56 -74.69
C LEU A 11 -22.79 43.07 -74.54
N PHE A 12 -22.12 43.74 -73.58
CA PHE A 12 -21.23 44.90 -73.89
C PHE A 12 -20.13 45.11 -72.81
N LEU A 13 -18.99 45.69 -73.22
CA LEU A 13 -17.74 45.79 -72.45
C LEU A 13 -17.67 47.00 -71.51
N PHE A 14 -16.81 46.93 -70.48
CA PHE A 14 -15.97 48.08 -70.07
C PHE A 14 -14.56 47.61 -69.62
N ALA A 15 -13.61 48.56 -69.56
CA ALA A 15 -12.19 48.32 -69.83
C ALA A 15 -11.28 48.06 -68.61
N CYS A 16 -10.05 47.61 -68.93
CA CYS A 16 -8.91 47.37 -68.05
C CYS A 16 -8.64 48.44 -66.98
N ASN A 17 -8.09 48.00 -65.84
CA ASN A 17 -6.70 48.36 -65.55
C ASN A 17 -5.99 47.31 -64.67
N SER A 18 -4.74 47.00 -64.98
CA SER A 18 -3.96 45.95 -64.31
C SER A 18 -3.01 46.51 -63.25
N ARG A 19 -3.02 45.90 -62.07
CA ARG A 19 -1.89 45.86 -61.13
C ARG A 19 -1.81 44.48 -60.51
N GLU A 20 -0.76 43.75 -60.83
CA GLU A 20 -0.44 42.51 -60.14
C GLU A 20 -0.11 42.83 -58.67
N GLN A 21 -0.77 42.14 -57.75
CA GLN A 21 -0.33 42.06 -56.36
C GLN A 21 0.32 40.69 -56.17
N ALA A 22 1.57 40.69 -55.71
CA ALA A 22 2.25 39.46 -55.32
C ALA A 22 1.50 38.79 -54.14
N PRO A 23 1.47 37.46 -54.05
CA PRO A 23 0.76 36.76 -52.99
C PRO A 23 1.38 37.06 -51.62
N VAL A 24 0.56 37.57 -50.70
CA VAL A 24 0.95 37.77 -49.30
C VAL A 24 1.12 36.40 -48.64
N GLN A 25 2.34 36.05 -48.24
CA GLN A 25 2.56 34.88 -47.39
C GLN A 25 1.96 35.14 -45.99
N PRO A 26 1.28 34.16 -45.38
CA PRO A 26 0.85 34.28 -43.99
C PRO A 26 2.08 34.41 -43.08
N PRO A 27 1.97 35.13 -41.95
CA PRO A 27 3.09 35.28 -41.04
C PRO A 27 3.53 33.91 -40.52
N GLN A 28 4.81 33.59 -40.66
CA GLN A 28 5.40 32.44 -40.00
C GLN A 28 5.29 32.67 -38.49
N SER A 29 4.52 31.84 -37.81
CA SER A 29 4.55 31.77 -36.36
C SER A 29 5.93 31.28 -35.94
N GLU A 30 6.73 32.14 -35.32
CA GLU A 30 7.93 31.70 -34.62
C GLU A 30 7.50 30.70 -33.54
N GLU A 31 7.79 29.41 -33.77
CA GLU A 31 7.77 28.42 -32.71
C GLU A 31 8.79 28.88 -31.67
N LYS A 32 8.29 29.46 -30.57
CA LYS A 32 9.10 29.66 -29.37
C LYS A 32 9.67 28.31 -28.99
N LYS A 33 10.97 28.12 -29.18
CA LYS A 33 11.70 26.99 -28.59
C LYS A 33 11.24 26.82 -27.15
N PRO A 34 10.83 25.61 -26.72
CA PRO A 34 10.44 25.41 -25.34
C PRO A 34 11.57 25.90 -24.44
N ALA A 35 11.20 26.64 -23.39
CA ALA A 35 12.17 27.04 -22.38
C ALA A 35 12.89 25.78 -21.87
N PRO A 36 14.22 25.82 -21.65
CA PRO A 36 14.96 24.64 -21.21
C PRO A 36 14.29 24.09 -19.95
N GLU A 37 13.91 22.80 -20.00
CA GLU A 37 13.20 22.16 -18.91
C GLU A 37 14.01 22.34 -17.62
N LYS A 38 13.43 23.04 -16.65
CA LYS A 38 13.96 23.05 -15.29
C LYS A 38 13.79 21.63 -14.76
N LYS A 39 14.87 20.86 -14.83
CA LYS A 39 14.96 19.54 -14.22
C LYS A 39 14.47 19.67 -12.78
N LEU A 40 13.49 18.86 -12.40
CA LEU A 40 13.07 18.76 -11.01
C LEU A 40 14.30 18.46 -10.15
N GLU A 41 14.47 19.17 -9.04
CA GLU A 41 15.53 18.92 -8.06
C GLU A 41 14.85 18.77 -6.70
N LEU A 42 15.24 17.73 -5.95
CA LEU A 42 14.73 17.50 -4.61
C LEU A 42 15.48 18.42 -3.65
N ASN A 43 14.76 18.92 -2.64
CA ASN A 43 15.37 19.69 -1.57
C ASN A 43 16.26 18.75 -0.73
N PRO A 44 17.58 18.98 -0.58
CA PRO A 44 18.45 18.11 0.22
C PRO A 44 18.01 17.91 1.67
N LEU A 45 17.20 18.84 2.19
CA LEU A 45 16.56 18.74 3.50
C LEU A 45 15.67 17.49 3.65
N TYR A 46 15.12 16.94 2.57
CA TYR A 46 14.27 15.74 2.64
C TYR A 46 15.06 14.51 3.12
N GLY A 47 16.34 14.38 2.76
CA GLY A 47 17.23 13.34 3.30
C GLY A 47 17.49 13.52 4.80
N GLN A 48 17.70 14.76 5.23
CA GLN A 48 17.90 15.09 6.64
C GLN A 48 16.66 14.78 7.48
N LEU A 49 15.45 15.00 6.93
CA LEU A 49 14.18 14.64 7.58
C LEU A 49 14.00 13.12 7.69
N TYR A 50 14.37 12.36 6.65
CA TYR A 50 14.36 10.90 6.69
C TYR A 50 15.32 10.38 7.78
N ASP A 51 16.54 10.91 7.85
CA ASP A 51 17.54 10.52 8.84
C ASP A 51 17.15 10.92 10.27
N ALA A 52 16.54 12.10 10.45
CA ALA A 52 16.07 12.58 11.75
C ALA A 52 14.79 11.90 12.28
N TYR A 53 14.10 11.07 11.48
CA TYR A 53 12.82 10.43 11.80
C TYR A 53 12.71 9.87 13.22
N GLN A 54 13.75 9.17 13.72
CA GLN A 54 13.73 8.54 15.04
C GLN A 54 13.59 9.53 16.22
N GLN A 55 13.83 10.83 15.99
CA GLN A 55 13.59 11.89 16.97
C GLN A 55 12.10 12.23 17.14
N TYR A 56 11.28 11.88 16.15
CA TYR A 56 9.86 12.26 16.06
C TYR A 56 8.91 11.07 16.13
N ARG A 57 9.41 9.84 15.91
CA ARG A 57 8.62 8.61 16.02
C ARG A 57 7.88 8.55 17.36
N GLU A 58 6.55 8.46 17.34
CA GLU A 58 5.75 8.20 18.54
C GLU A 58 6.08 6.81 19.10
N PRO A 59 6.67 6.70 20.31
CA PRO A 59 7.10 5.44 20.88
C PRO A 59 5.95 4.59 21.45
N SER A 60 4.75 5.14 21.69
CA SER A 60 3.63 4.32 22.18
C SER A 60 2.95 3.46 21.10
N ILE A 61 3.43 3.52 19.85
CA ILE A 61 2.88 2.77 18.71
C ILE A 61 4.02 1.96 18.09
N ASP A 62 4.20 0.72 18.53
CA ASP A 62 5.18 -0.21 17.96
C ASP A 62 4.58 -1.25 17.01
N ASN A 63 3.26 -1.46 17.10
CA ASN A 63 2.51 -2.35 16.21
C ASN A 63 1.44 -1.58 15.42
N ARG A 64 0.97 -2.19 14.33
CA ARG A 64 -0.04 -1.64 13.42
C ARG A 64 -1.49 -1.87 13.88
N ARG A 65 -1.70 -2.65 14.94
CA ARG A 65 -3.03 -3.05 15.47
C ARG A 65 -3.47 -2.24 16.70
N PHE A 66 -3.02 -1.00 16.80
CA PHE A 66 -3.49 -0.02 17.80
C PHE A 66 -4.99 0.27 17.64
N LYS A 67 -5.59 0.77 18.72
CA LYS A 67 -7.03 1.03 18.85
C LYS A 67 -7.33 2.53 18.90
N HIS A 68 -8.60 2.89 18.76
CA HIS A 68 -9.10 4.24 18.97
C HIS A 68 -8.70 4.79 20.34
N SER A 69 -8.74 3.93 21.36
CA SER A 69 -8.33 4.22 22.73
C SER A 69 -6.83 4.46 22.92
N ASP A 70 -5.98 4.04 21.98
CA ASP A 70 -4.54 4.33 21.99
C ASP A 70 -4.23 5.68 21.29
N ILE A 71 -5.00 6.02 20.24
CA ILE A 71 -4.81 7.25 19.44
C ILE A 71 -5.48 8.49 20.05
N VAL A 72 -6.68 8.38 20.62
CA VAL A 72 -7.37 9.56 21.20
C VAL A 72 -6.54 10.24 22.30
N PRO A 73 -5.89 9.52 23.24
CA PRO A 73 -5.02 10.14 24.21
C PRO A 73 -3.81 10.85 23.60
N LEU A 74 -3.31 10.47 22.41
CA LEU A 74 -2.24 11.19 21.71
C LEU A 74 -2.73 12.55 21.21
N ILE A 75 -3.90 12.58 20.58
CA ILE A 75 -4.53 13.81 20.06
C ILE A 75 -4.86 14.77 21.21
N GLN A 76 -5.36 14.25 22.33
CA GLN A 76 -5.78 15.09 23.46
C GLN A 76 -4.65 15.84 24.17
N ARG A 77 -3.39 15.38 24.08
CA ARG A 77 -2.21 16.07 24.65
C ARG A 77 -1.68 17.20 23.74
N LEU A 78 -2.16 17.31 22.51
CA LEU A 78 -1.70 18.34 21.58
C LEU A 78 -2.09 19.73 22.09
N GLY A 79 -1.08 20.50 22.50
CA GLY A 79 -1.20 21.92 22.82
C GLY A 79 -0.80 22.83 21.64
N PRO A 80 -0.69 24.16 21.84
CA PRO A 80 -0.19 25.07 20.82
C PRO A 80 1.17 24.60 20.26
N PRO A 81 1.39 24.63 18.93
CA PRO A 81 0.62 25.33 17.90
C PRO A 81 -0.60 24.58 17.34
N PHE A 82 -0.95 23.40 17.87
CA PHE A 82 -2.10 22.62 17.41
C PHE A 82 -3.42 23.12 17.99
N GLU A 83 -4.47 23.00 17.20
CA GLU A 83 -5.87 23.10 17.63
C GLU A 83 -6.54 21.76 17.31
N TRP A 84 -7.28 21.14 18.23
CA TRP A 84 -8.03 19.92 17.94
C TRP A 84 -9.45 19.99 18.47
N ARG A 85 -10.36 19.26 17.82
CA ARG A 85 -11.76 19.09 18.26
C ARG A 85 -12.31 17.72 17.87
N GLU A 86 -13.30 17.25 18.60
CA GLU A 86 -14.21 16.23 18.09
C GLU A 86 -15.04 16.84 16.94
N ALA A 87 -14.95 16.27 15.74
CA ALA A 87 -15.66 16.73 14.54
C ALA A 87 -16.97 15.97 14.28
N GLY A 88 -17.19 14.88 15.02
CA GLY A 88 -18.39 14.05 15.05
C GLY A 88 -18.05 12.68 15.64
N GLN A 89 -18.95 11.72 15.47
CA GLN A 89 -18.83 10.36 16.01
C GLN A 89 -19.12 9.32 14.93
N SER A 90 -18.57 8.12 15.12
CA SER A 90 -18.89 6.93 14.33
C SER A 90 -20.26 6.34 14.70
N ILE A 91 -20.64 5.24 14.04
CA ILE A 91 -21.91 4.55 14.27
C ILE A 91 -22.01 3.96 15.69
N GLU A 92 -20.94 3.38 16.22
CA GLU A 92 -20.86 2.91 17.61
C GLU A 92 -20.52 4.03 18.62
N GLY A 93 -20.48 5.31 18.18
CA GLY A 93 -20.33 6.48 19.06
C GLY A 93 -18.90 6.87 19.44
N ARG A 94 -17.88 6.36 18.72
CA ARG A 94 -16.47 6.73 18.95
C ARG A 94 -16.16 8.08 18.32
N SER A 95 -15.38 8.91 19.01
CA SER A 95 -15.05 10.26 18.55
C SER A 95 -14.16 10.27 17.31
N ILE A 96 -14.55 11.04 16.30
CA ILE A 96 -13.76 11.30 15.09
C ILE A 96 -13.17 12.70 15.24
N ASN A 97 -11.85 12.76 15.43
CA ASN A 97 -11.15 13.99 15.80
C ASN A 97 -10.55 14.68 14.58
N LEU A 98 -10.61 16.02 14.59
CA LEU A 98 -10.00 16.89 13.59
C LEU A 98 -8.91 17.71 14.28
N VAL A 99 -7.68 17.60 13.78
CA VAL A 99 -6.53 18.43 14.20
C VAL A 99 -6.28 19.48 13.12
N ARG A 100 -6.07 20.73 13.52
CA ARG A 100 -5.68 21.87 12.68
C ARG A 100 -4.30 22.38 13.11
N LEU A 101 -3.49 22.77 12.14
CA LEU A 101 -2.17 23.34 12.35
C LEU A 101 -1.82 24.37 11.26
N GLY A 102 -1.17 25.47 11.64
CA GLY A 102 -0.74 26.52 10.70
C GLY A 102 -1.84 27.52 10.34
N ASN A 103 -1.45 28.61 9.69
CA ASN A 103 -2.33 29.75 9.38
C ASN A 103 -2.12 30.30 7.96
N GLY A 104 -1.43 29.56 7.09
CA GLY A 104 -1.14 29.99 5.74
C GLY A 104 -2.29 29.78 4.75
N PRO A 105 -2.25 30.46 3.58
CA PRO A 105 -3.37 30.55 2.64
C PRO A 105 -3.66 29.28 1.83
N LYS A 106 -2.79 28.26 1.89
CA LYS A 106 -2.96 27.00 1.15
C LYS A 106 -3.51 25.92 2.08
N THR A 107 -4.78 25.56 1.91
CA THR A 107 -5.42 24.56 2.77
C THR A 107 -5.16 23.14 2.28
N VAL A 108 -4.70 22.27 3.18
CA VAL A 108 -4.47 20.84 2.95
C VAL A 108 -5.32 20.02 3.91
N LEU A 109 -6.05 19.03 3.40
CA LEU A 109 -6.80 18.05 4.20
C LEU A 109 -6.16 16.67 4.06
N LEU A 110 -5.89 16.00 5.18
CA LEU A 110 -5.39 14.64 5.26
C LEU A 110 -6.40 13.77 6.02
N TRP A 111 -6.66 12.57 5.55
CA TRP A 111 -7.45 11.59 6.28
C TRP A 111 -6.86 10.18 6.13
N SER A 112 -6.81 9.44 7.24
CA SER A 112 -6.32 8.07 7.33
C SER A 112 -7.34 7.15 7.99
N GLN A 113 -7.15 5.84 7.81
CA GLN A 113 -8.07 4.80 8.28
C GLN A 113 -9.54 5.10 7.95
N MET A 114 -9.86 5.37 6.68
CA MET A 114 -11.26 5.25 6.23
C MET A 114 -11.66 3.78 6.07
N HIS A 115 -10.67 2.91 5.88
CA HIS A 115 -10.74 1.50 6.18
C HIS A 115 -9.99 1.24 7.50
N GLY A 116 -10.54 0.43 8.40
CA GLY A 116 -9.99 0.29 9.75
C GLY A 116 -8.68 -0.49 9.81
N ASP A 117 -8.48 -1.41 8.87
CA ASP A 117 -7.32 -2.30 8.67
C ASP A 117 -6.15 -1.63 7.93
N GLU A 118 -6.20 -0.30 7.72
CA GLU A 118 -5.20 0.45 6.95
C GLU A 118 -4.45 1.51 7.83
N PRO A 119 -3.66 1.06 8.83
CA PRO A 119 -3.16 1.89 9.93
C PRO A 119 -1.89 2.71 9.65
N THR A 120 -1.11 2.38 8.61
CA THR A 120 0.28 2.87 8.46
C THR A 120 0.39 4.38 8.48
N ALA A 121 -0.51 5.04 7.75
CA ALA A 121 -0.52 6.49 7.66
C ALA A 121 -0.92 7.15 8.98
N THR A 122 -1.84 6.57 9.76
CA THR A 122 -2.20 7.09 11.09
C THR A 122 -0.99 7.11 12.02
N MET A 123 -0.14 6.09 11.97
CA MET A 123 1.13 6.08 12.72
C MET A 123 2.03 7.25 12.30
N ALA A 124 2.19 7.46 10.98
CA ALA A 124 2.99 8.56 10.45
C ALA A 124 2.40 9.94 10.78
N LEU A 125 1.07 10.08 10.92
CA LEU A 125 0.45 11.33 11.37
C LEU A 125 0.80 11.67 12.83
N MET A 126 0.93 10.67 13.72
CA MET A 126 1.41 10.92 15.08
C MET A 126 2.87 11.40 15.08
N ASP A 127 3.71 10.83 14.23
CA ASP A 127 5.11 11.25 14.06
C ASP A 127 5.21 12.69 13.51
N LEU A 128 4.32 13.07 12.58
CA LEU A 128 4.20 14.45 12.10
C LEU A 128 3.78 15.41 13.21
N PHE A 129 2.89 15.01 14.12
CA PHE A 129 2.52 15.85 15.27
C PHE A 129 3.70 16.05 16.22
N ASN A 130 4.47 15.00 16.51
CA ASN A 130 5.71 15.12 17.28
C ASN A 130 6.74 16.03 16.58
N PHE A 131 6.91 15.89 15.26
CA PHE A 131 7.77 16.79 14.47
C PHE A 131 7.34 18.25 14.57
N PHE A 132 6.06 18.55 14.33
CA PHE A 132 5.54 19.93 14.35
C PHE A 132 5.47 20.54 15.76
N GLY A 133 5.42 19.72 16.81
CA GLY A 133 5.52 20.13 18.22
C GLY A 133 6.95 20.28 18.74
N ALA A 134 7.96 19.81 18.01
CA ALA A 134 9.36 19.87 18.42
C ALA A 134 9.99 21.27 18.27
N SER A 135 11.11 21.46 18.97
CA SER A 135 11.95 22.67 18.95
C SER A 135 13.40 22.23 18.78
N ASP A 136 13.93 22.40 17.58
CA ASP A 136 15.22 21.85 17.09
C ASP A 136 15.64 22.56 15.79
N ASP A 137 16.69 22.09 15.12
CA ASP A 137 17.24 22.72 13.90
C ASP A 137 16.26 22.85 12.72
N PHE A 138 15.18 22.05 12.67
CA PHE A 138 14.12 22.16 11.64
C PHE A 138 13.11 23.28 11.91
N ASP A 139 13.29 24.08 12.96
CA ASP A 139 12.43 25.20 13.35
C ASP A 139 12.12 26.19 12.22
N GLY A 140 13.13 26.54 11.42
CA GLY A 140 12.97 27.45 10.29
C GLY A 140 12.10 26.85 9.18
N PHE A 141 12.21 25.53 8.97
CA PHE A 141 11.38 24.79 8.02
C PHE A 141 9.94 24.70 8.52
N ARG A 142 9.72 24.33 9.79
CA ARG A 142 8.38 24.30 10.42
C ARG A 142 7.68 25.65 10.31
N ARG A 143 8.31 26.74 10.75
CA ARG A 143 7.71 28.09 10.68
C ARG A 143 7.28 28.47 9.25
N ARG A 144 8.12 28.20 8.25
CA ARG A 144 7.82 28.49 6.84
C ARG A 144 6.68 27.63 6.29
N LEU A 145 6.59 26.35 6.65
CA LEU A 145 5.44 25.52 6.28
C LEU A 145 4.15 26.10 6.90
N LEU A 146 4.18 26.43 8.19
CA LEU A 146 2.98 26.88 8.91
C LEU A 146 2.53 28.32 8.58
N SER A 147 3.39 29.14 7.95
CA SER A 147 3.01 30.43 7.37
C SER A 147 2.42 30.32 5.96
N GLU A 148 2.72 29.23 5.23
CA GLU A 148 2.24 28.99 3.86
C GLU A 148 1.02 28.07 3.80
N LEU A 149 0.90 27.15 4.76
CA LEU A 149 -0.12 26.12 4.81
C LEU A 149 -1.06 26.31 6.02
N THR A 150 -2.32 25.91 5.83
CA THR A 150 -3.21 25.49 6.93
C THR A 150 -3.50 24.00 6.73
N LEU A 151 -3.04 23.16 7.64
CA LEU A 151 -3.16 21.71 7.60
C LEU A 151 -4.33 21.26 8.46
N TYR A 152 -5.16 20.35 7.93
CA TYR A 152 -6.24 19.69 8.62
C TYR A 152 -6.04 18.17 8.54
N PHE A 153 -6.14 17.47 9.66
CA PHE A 153 -5.95 16.03 9.76
C PHE A 153 -7.17 15.38 10.41
N ILE A 154 -7.69 14.31 9.80
CA ILE A 154 -8.60 13.35 10.42
C ILE A 154 -7.81 12.05 10.62
N PRO A 155 -7.18 11.82 11.80
CA PRO A 155 -6.23 10.72 11.94
C PRO A 155 -6.85 9.33 11.96
N MET A 156 -8.16 9.22 12.19
CA MET A 156 -8.88 7.94 12.16
C MET A 156 -10.33 8.23 11.78
N LEU A 157 -10.70 8.00 10.51
CA LEU A 157 -12.05 8.29 10.03
C LEU A 157 -13.05 7.17 10.37
N ASN A 158 -12.60 5.91 10.40
CA ASN A 158 -13.40 4.71 10.70
C ASN A 158 -12.90 4.03 11.99
N PRO A 159 -13.13 4.62 13.19
CA PRO A 159 -12.67 4.03 14.44
C PRO A 159 -13.36 2.68 14.73
N ASP A 160 -14.60 2.48 14.27
CA ASP A 160 -15.34 1.22 14.49
C ASP A 160 -14.72 0.04 13.71
N GLY A 161 -14.23 0.30 12.50
CA GLY A 161 -13.44 -0.66 11.74
C GLY A 161 -12.06 -0.89 12.34
N ALA A 162 -11.41 0.15 12.87
CA ALA A 162 -10.08 0.05 13.48
C ALA A 162 -10.07 -0.82 14.74
N GLU A 163 -11.11 -0.75 15.57
CA GLU A 163 -11.25 -1.64 16.74
C GLU A 163 -11.20 -3.12 16.36
N LYS A 164 -11.85 -3.49 15.25
CA LYS A 164 -11.96 -4.87 14.75
C LYS A 164 -10.94 -5.20 13.65
N PHE A 165 -9.96 -4.31 13.41
CA PHE A 165 -8.97 -4.40 12.34
C PHE A 165 -9.58 -4.83 10.99
N GLN A 166 -10.64 -4.13 10.56
CA GLN A 166 -11.42 -4.48 9.37
C GLN A 166 -11.65 -3.29 8.44
N ARG A 167 -11.76 -3.58 7.15
CA ARG A 167 -12.00 -2.58 6.09
C ARG A 167 -13.27 -1.73 6.27
N ARG A 168 -14.36 -2.34 6.72
CA ARG A 168 -15.70 -1.74 6.69
C ARG A 168 -16.07 -1.15 8.05
N ASN A 169 -16.98 -0.18 8.09
CA ASN A 169 -17.49 0.35 9.36
C ASN A 169 -18.48 -0.63 10.05
N ALA A 170 -19.09 -0.21 11.15
CA ALA A 170 -20.01 -1.06 11.94
C ALA A 170 -21.29 -1.54 11.20
N LEU A 171 -21.60 -1.02 10.01
CA LEU A 171 -22.71 -1.49 9.15
C LEU A 171 -22.24 -2.33 7.96
N ASP A 172 -20.99 -2.79 7.97
CA ASP A 172 -20.33 -3.42 6.83
C ASP A 172 -20.35 -2.55 5.55
N ILE A 173 -20.37 -1.22 5.70
CA ILE A 173 -20.23 -0.28 4.57
C ILE A 173 -18.75 0.02 4.35
N ASP A 174 -18.29 -0.14 3.11
CA ASP A 174 -17.01 0.39 2.65
C ASP A 174 -17.19 1.90 2.48
N LEU A 175 -16.56 2.69 3.37
CA LEU A 175 -16.69 4.15 3.35
C LEU A 175 -16.20 4.75 2.03
N ASN A 176 -15.20 4.13 1.40
CA ASN A 176 -14.70 4.51 0.08
C ASN A 176 -15.60 3.99 -1.06
N ARG A 177 -16.84 3.62 -0.76
CA ARG A 177 -17.96 3.42 -1.70
C ARG A 177 -19.25 4.15 -1.27
N ASP A 178 -19.17 5.11 -0.34
CA ASP A 178 -20.31 5.89 0.15
C ASP A 178 -20.24 7.41 -0.21
N ALA A 179 -19.32 7.85 -1.07
CA ALA A 179 -19.15 9.28 -1.36
C ALA A 179 -20.35 9.95 -2.06
N MET A 180 -21.15 9.19 -2.82
CA MET A 180 -22.37 9.71 -3.46
C MET A 180 -23.51 9.91 -2.47
N ARG A 181 -23.90 8.83 -1.78
CA ARG A 181 -25.08 8.79 -0.91
C ARG A 181 -24.79 9.38 0.47
N ARG A 182 -23.58 9.20 0.99
CA ARG A 182 -23.14 9.64 2.32
C ARG A 182 -24.14 9.17 3.39
N VAL A 183 -24.43 7.87 3.37
CA VAL A 183 -25.35 7.22 4.32
C VAL A 183 -24.74 7.23 5.72
N THR A 184 -23.44 7.01 5.80
CA THR A 184 -22.68 6.84 7.05
C THR A 184 -22.28 8.17 7.68
N PRO A 185 -22.26 8.29 9.03
CA PRO A 185 -21.84 9.53 9.69
C PRO A 185 -20.40 9.90 9.37
N GLU A 186 -19.52 8.91 9.16
CA GLU A 186 -18.13 9.09 8.74
C GLU A 186 -18.06 9.76 7.34
N ALA A 187 -18.84 9.26 6.36
CA ALA A 187 -18.89 9.84 5.01
C ALA A 187 -19.47 11.27 5.02
N GLN A 188 -20.47 11.54 5.86
CA GLN A 188 -21.03 12.87 6.04
C GLN A 188 -20.03 13.83 6.67
N LEU A 189 -19.25 13.36 7.66
CA LEU A 189 -18.20 14.12 8.32
C LEU A 189 -17.08 14.49 7.35
N LEU A 190 -16.52 13.53 6.60
CA LEU A 190 -15.44 13.80 5.65
C LEU A 190 -15.88 14.83 4.59
N LYS A 191 -17.10 14.71 4.06
CA LYS A 191 -17.65 15.70 3.12
C LYS A 191 -17.79 17.09 3.76
N ARG A 192 -18.36 17.15 4.97
CA ARG A 192 -18.55 18.40 5.71
C ARG A 192 -17.21 19.10 5.98
N VAL A 193 -16.22 18.39 6.52
CA VAL A 193 -14.88 18.94 6.80
C VAL A 193 -14.22 19.44 5.51
N ARG A 194 -14.30 18.68 4.42
CA ARG A 194 -13.75 19.11 3.11
C ARG A 194 -14.38 20.41 2.60
N ASP A 195 -15.69 20.61 2.80
CA ASP A 195 -16.38 21.83 2.40
C ASP A 195 -16.13 23.00 3.36
N GLU A 196 -16.17 22.77 4.68
CA GLU A 196 -15.88 23.77 5.72
C GLU A 196 -14.47 24.35 5.60
N THR A 197 -13.48 23.52 5.23
CA THR A 197 -12.08 23.91 5.11
C THR A 197 -11.72 24.51 3.75
N GLY A 198 -12.55 24.30 2.72
CA GLY A 198 -12.23 24.69 1.35
C GLY A 198 -10.93 24.07 0.82
N ALA A 199 -10.63 22.83 1.24
CA ALA A 199 -9.32 22.20 1.02
C ALA A 199 -8.87 22.24 -0.45
N GLN A 200 -7.73 22.87 -0.71
CA GLN A 200 -7.12 22.95 -2.05
C GLN A 200 -6.36 21.69 -2.40
N TRP A 201 -5.85 20.99 -1.38
CA TRP A 201 -5.12 19.72 -1.48
C TRP A 201 -5.73 18.67 -0.56
N GLY A 202 -5.69 17.42 -1.00
CA GLY A 202 -6.23 16.27 -0.29
C GLY A 202 -5.23 15.11 -0.27
N PHE A 203 -5.01 14.50 0.89
CA PHE A 203 -4.26 13.24 1.01
C PHE A 203 -5.19 12.15 1.53
N ASN A 204 -5.51 11.21 0.64
CA ASN A 204 -6.32 10.03 0.89
C ASN A 204 -5.38 8.88 1.26
N LEU A 205 -5.27 8.57 2.55
CA LEU A 205 -4.20 7.70 3.06
C LEU A 205 -4.74 6.30 3.37
N HIS A 206 -4.24 5.29 2.64
CA HIS A 206 -4.70 3.90 2.63
C HIS A 206 -3.52 2.94 2.82
N ASP A 207 -3.83 1.64 2.94
CA ASP A 207 -2.88 0.55 2.81
C ASP A 207 -3.37 -0.42 1.73
N GLN A 208 -2.43 -1.07 1.04
CA GLN A 208 -2.74 -2.09 0.03
C GLN A 208 -2.25 -3.48 0.44
N ASN A 209 -2.71 -4.48 -0.31
CA ASN A 209 -2.30 -5.86 -0.11
C ASN A 209 -0.79 -6.06 -0.35
N ALA A 210 -0.14 -6.86 0.51
CA ALA A 210 1.31 -7.10 0.45
C ALA A 210 1.78 -7.90 -0.79
N TYR A 211 0.86 -8.49 -1.57
CA TYR A 211 1.17 -9.29 -2.75
C TYR A 211 1.12 -8.52 -4.09
N TYR A 212 1.08 -7.19 -4.02
CA TYR A 212 1.12 -6.33 -5.20
C TYR A 212 2.57 -6.05 -5.63
N SER A 213 2.84 -6.01 -6.93
CA SER A 213 4.14 -5.61 -7.49
C SER A 213 4.07 -4.29 -8.27
N ALA A 214 5.20 -3.59 -8.32
CA ALA A 214 5.35 -2.34 -9.07
C ALA A 214 5.60 -2.70 -10.54
N GLY A 215 4.55 -2.66 -11.36
CA GLY A 215 4.54 -3.28 -12.69
C GLY A 215 4.78 -4.79 -12.63
N ASN A 216 5.08 -5.40 -13.77
CA ASN A 216 5.42 -6.83 -13.84
C ASN A 216 6.89 -7.06 -13.46
N THR A 217 7.28 -6.76 -12.22
CA THR A 217 8.68 -6.86 -11.75
C THR A 217 8.78 -7.63 -10.42
N PRO A 218 9.94 -8.23 -10.10
CA PRO A 218 10.20 -8.87 -8.80
C PRO A 218 10.40 -7.84 -7.67
N LYS A 219 9.64 -6.74 -7.69
CA LYS A 219 9.64 -5.69 -6.67
C LYS A 219 8.21 -5.46 -6.25
N THR A 220 7.96 -5.58 -4.95
CA THR A 220 6.66 -5.26 -4.37
C THR A 220 6.33 -3.79 -4.60
N ALA A 221 5.05 -3.48 -4.75
CA ALA A 221 4.56 -2.11 -4.66
C ALA A 221 4.51 -1.76 -3.17
N SER A 222 5.61 -1.25 -2.63
CA SER A 222 5.74 -0.87 -1.22
C SER A 222 5.00 0.44 -0.91
N VAL A 223 5.01 1.38 -1.86
CA VAL A 223 4.15 2.57 -1.85
C VAL A 223 3.50 2.69 -3.22
N SER A 224 2.20 2.99 -3.25
CA SER A 224 1.47 3.27 -4.50
C SER A 224 0.82 4.63 -4.47
N PHE A 225 0.73 5.28 -5.62
CA PHE A 225 0.06 6.56 -5.78
C PHE A 225 -1.15 6.50 -6.73
N LEU A 226 -2.08 7.43 -6.57
CA LEU A 226 -3.06 7.76 -7.60
C LEU A 226 -3.40 9.26 -7.54
N ALA A 227 -3.43 9.90 -8.71
CA ALA A 227 -4.16 11.16 -8.91
C ALA A 227 -5.54 10.78 -9.46
N PRO A 228 -6.60 10.74 -8.62
CA PRO A 228 -7.88 10.14 -9.00
C PRO A 228 -8.46 10.77 -10.26
N ALA A 229 -9.22 10.00 -11.03
CA ALA A 229 -10.03 10.57 -12.10
C ALA A 229 -11.19 11.38 -11.50
N TYR A 230 -11.67 12.40 -12.22
CA TYR A 230 -12.88 13.15 -11.85
C TYR A 230 -14.08 12.87 -12.77
N ASN A 231 -13.83 12.13 -13.86
CA ASN A 231 -14.79 11.68 -14.85
C ASN A 231 -14.33 10.38 -15.53
N ILE A 232 -15.25 9.72 -16.23
CA ILE A 232 -15.02 8.44 -16.91
C ILE A 232 -13.92 8.53 -17.97
N ASP A 233 -13.85 9.66 -18.68
CA ASP A 233 -12.88 9.90 -19.76
C ASP A 233 -11.45 10.14 -19.26
N LYS A 234 -11.23 10.14 -17.93
CA LYS A 234 -9.94 10.33 -17.27
C LYS A 234 -9.20 11.58 -17.74
N GLU A 235 -9.94 12.68 -17.92
CA GLU A 235 -9.36 13.96 -18.32
C GLU A 235 -8.35 14.49 -17.28
N ILE A 236 -7.53 15.44 -17.69
CA ILE A 236 -6.53 16.10 -16.85
C ILE A 236 -6.80 17.61 -16.83
N ASN A 237 -7.54 18.07 -15.82
CA ASN A 237 -7.68 19.48 -15.49
C ASN A 237 -6.52 19.96 -14.60
N GLU A 238 -6.48 21.25 -14.23
CA GLU A 238 -5.43 21.78 -13.35
C GLU A 238 -5.35 21.02 -12.02
N VAL A 239 -6.50 20.70 -11.41
CA VAL A 239 -6.60 20.03 -10.10
C VAL A 239 -5.97 18.63 -10.15
N ARG A 240 -6.18 17.86 -11.23
CA ARG A 240 -5.59 16.52 -11.41
C ARG A 240 -4.13 16.59 -11.84
N GLY A 241 -3.81 17.52 -12.74
CA GLY A 241 -2.43 17.78 -13.14
C GLY A 241 -1.53 18.26 -12.00
N ASN A 242 -2.07 18.96 -11.01
CA ASN A 242 -1.35 19.34 -9.79
C ASN A 242 -1.06 18.14 -8.89
N ALA A 243 -2.03 17.24 -8.70
CA ALA A 243 -1.84 15.97 -7.99
C ALA A 243 -0.78 15.08 -8.67
N MET A 244 -0.88 14.89 -9.99
CA MET A 244 0.11 14.14 -10.79
C MET A 244 1.54 14.68 -10.63
N ARG A 245 1.72 16.01 -10.71
CA ARG A 245 3.02 16.65 -10.52
C ARG A 245 3.59 16.50 -9.11
N LEU A 246 2.74 16.56 -8.08
CA LEU A 246 3.16 16.32 -6.71
C LEU A 246 3.57 14.86 -6.48
N ILE A 247 2.85 13.91 -7.09
CA ILE A 247 3.21 12.49 -7.09
C ILE A 247 4.58 12.26 -7.72
N VAL A 248 4.91 12.89 -8.85
CA VAL A 248 6.25 12.76 -9.48
C VAL A 248 7.37 13.19 -8.54
N LEU A 249 7.15 14.22 -7.72
CA LEU A 249 8.11 14.66 -6.71
C LEU A 249 8.27 13.64 -5.58
N MET A 250 7.16 13.08 -5.09
CA MET A 250 7.19 12.06 -4.03
C MET A 250 7.77 10.73 -4.52
N ASP A 251 7.39 10.26 -5.72
CA ASP A 251 7.99 9.09 -6.36
C ASP A 251 9.50 9.24 -6.45
N ARG A 252 9.99 10.34 -7.01
CA ARG A 252 11.42 10.57 -7.15
C ARG A 252 12.18 10.55 -5.83
N LEU A 253 11.57 11.04 -4.74
CA LEU A 253 12.15 10.94 -3.39
C LEU A 253 12.15 9.48 -2.90
N LEU A 254 11.06 8.73 -3.11
CA LEU A 254 10.98 7.32 -2.75
C LEU A 254 11.95 6.44 -3.55
N GLN A 255 12.29 6.79 -4.78
CA GLN A 255 13.31 6.07 -5.56
C GLN A 255 14.70 6.09 -4.89
N GLU A 256 14.99 7.02 -3.98
CA GLU A 256 16.24 7.07 -3.22
C GLU A 256 16.30 6.01 -2.10
N TYR A 257 15.15 5.56 -1.59
CA TYR A 257 15.04 4.62 -0.46
C TYR A 257 14.52 3.24 -0.86
N ILE A 258 13.52 3.20 -1.74
CA ILE A 258 12.82 1.99 -2.19
C ILE A 258 12.83 1.87 -3.74
N PRO A 259 14.02 1.88 -4.39
CA PRO A 259 14.15 1.98 -5.85
C PRO A 259 13.38 0.90 -6.60
N GLY A 260 12.43 1.33 -7.43
CA GLY A 260 11.55 0.49 -8.23
C GLY A 260 10.45 -0.24 -7.45
N LYS A 261 10.18 0.14 -6.20
CA LYS A 261 9.05 -0.37 -5.39
C LYS A 261 7.88 0.63 -5.29
N VAL A 262 7.87 1.63 -6.15
CA VAL A 262 6.78 2.61 -6.27
C VAL A 262 5.92 2.26 -7.48
N GLY A 263 4.61 2.18 -7.29
CA GLY A 263 3.64 1.94 -8.36
C GLY A 263 2.51 2.96 -8.37
N LYS A 264 1.55 2.78 -9.29
CA LYS A 264 0.29 3.51 -9.30
C LYS A 264 -0.92 2.57 -9.41
N TYR A 265 -2.02 2.98 -8.79
CA TYR A 265 -3.28 2.25 -8.93
C TYR A 265 -3.92 2.47 -10.30
N ASP A 266 -4.79 1.54 -10.70
CA ASP A 266 -5.71 1.77 -11.82
C ASP A 266 -6.50 3.08 -11.59
N ASP A 267 -6.57 3.91 -12.63
CA ASP A 267 -7.14 5.25 -12.54
C ASP A 267 -8.57 5.32 -13.11
N SER A 268 -9.24 4.16 -13.23
CA SER A 268 -10.64 4.10 -13.64
C SER A 268 -11.55 4.77 -12.62
N PHE A 269 -12.39 5.70 -13.11
CA PHE A 269 -13.27 6.50 -12.28
C PHE A 269 -14.31 5.66 -11.52
N GLU A 270 -14.21 5.62 -10.20
CA GLU A 270 -15.20 5.01 -9.30
C GLU A 270 -16.08 6.13 -8.73
N PRO A 271 -17.28 6.38 -9.26
CA PRO A 271 -18.11 7.51 -8.86
C PRO A 271 -18.55 7.46 -7.39
N ARG A 272 -18.36 6.33 -6.69
CA ARG A 272 -18.67 6.18 -5.26
C ARG A 272 -17.47 6.38 -4.33
N ALA A 273 -16.25 6.50 -4.85
CA ALA A 273 -15.04 6.67 -4.06
C ALA A 273 -14.85 8.12 -3.61
N PHE A 274 -14.26 8.31 -2.43
CA PHE A 274 -14.00 9.64 -1.89
C PHE A 274 -12.84 10.34 -2.58
N GLY A 275 -11.81 9.62 -3.01
CA GLY A 275 -10.70 10.19 -3.79
C GLY A 275 -11.20 10.90 -5.06
N ASP A 276 -11.90 10.14 -5.92
CA ASP A 276 -12.51 10.61 -7.16
C ASP A 276 -13.49 11.77 -6.96
N ASN A 277 -14.31 11.71 -5.91
CA ASN A 277 -15.27 12.78 -5.63
C ASN A 277 -14.62 14.04 -5.05
N ILE A 278 -13.64 13.93 -4.13
CA ILE A 278 -12.91 15.07 -3.58
C ILE A 278 -12.09 15.76 -4.69
N GLN A 279 -11.50 14.96 -5.58
CA GLN A 279 -10.90 15.44 -6.83
C GLN A 279 -11.90 16.22 -7.69
N LYS A 280 -13.08 15.63 -7.96
CA LYS A 280 -14.17 16.24 -8.73
C LYS A 280 -14.77 17.49 -8.09
N TRP A 281 -14.74 17.60 -6.76
CA TRP A 281 -15.19 18.78 -6.01
C TRP A 281 -14.15 19.92 -6.00
N GLY A 282 -13.00 19.74 -6.66
CA GLY A 282 -12.00 20.78 -6.91
C GLY A 282 -10.78 20.76 -5.98
N THR A 283 -10.56 19.66 -5.25
CA THR A 283 -9.41 19.49 -4.36
C THR A 283 -8.34 18.65 -5.04
N SER A 284 -7.08 19.11 -5.10
CA SER A 284 -5.95 18.38 -5.69
C SER A 284 -5.63 17.17 -4.81
N THR A 285 -6.18 16.02 -5.16
CA THR A 285 -6.23 14.84 -4.30
C THR A 285 -5.17 13.83 -4.73
N ILE A 286 -4.39 13.38 -3.75
CA ILE A 286 -3.41 12.31 -3.91
C ILE A 286 -3.85 11.17 -3.00
N LEU A 287 -4.00 10.00 -3.59
CA LEU A 287 -4.10 8.75 -2.85
C LEU A 287 -2.69 8.17 -2.69
N ILE A 288 -2.36 7.73 -1.47
CA ILE A 288 -1.10 7.08 -1.10
C ILE A 288 -1.46 5.76 -0.41
N GLU A 289 -0.89 4.64 -0.87
CA GLU A 289 -1.15 3.33 -0.28
C GLU A 289 0.12 2.59 0.15
N SER A 290 0.14 2.17 1.41
CA SER A 290 1.25 1.41 2.01
C SER A 290 1.07 -0.09 1.80
N GLY A 291 1.90 -0.68 0.93
CA GLY A 291 1.81 -2.09 0.54
C GLY A 291 2.73 -3.01 1.33
N GLY A 292 3.40 -3.91 0.62
CA GLY A 292 4.31 -4.89 1.19
C GLY A 292 5.78 -4.49 1.06
N LEU A 293 6.56 -4.69 2.12
CA LEU A 293 8.00 -4.48 2.14
C LEU A 293 8.67 -5.62 2.92
N ALA A 294 9.64 -6.29 2.30
CA ALA A 294 10.36 -7.41 2.90
C ALA A 294 11.03 -6.98 4.22
N GLY A 295 10.76 -7.72 5.30
CA GLY A 295 11.29 -7.43 6.63
C GLY A 295 10.53 -6.35 7.43
N ASP A 296 9.43 -5.79 6.90
CA ASP A 296 8.66 -4.72 7.55
C ASP A 296 7.18 -5.09 7.79
N PRO A 297 6.86 -6.19 8.51
CA PRO A 297 5.49 -6.66 8.71
C PRO A 297 4.62 -5.65 9.47
N GLU A 298 5.21 -4.96 10.46
CA GLU A 298 4.55 -3.90 11.24
C GLU A 298 4.65 -2.51 10.59
N LYS A 299 5.08 -2.44 9.32
CA LYS A 299 5.07 -1.25 8.45
C LYS A 299 5.78 -0.02 9.06
N GLN A 300 6.86 -0.23 9.82
CA GLN A 300 7.63 0.81 10.49
C GLN A 300 8.56 1.58 9.55
N GLU A 301 9.13 0.93 8.52
CA GLU A 301 9.86 1.63 7.47
C GLU A 301 8.89 2.33 6.50
N LEU A 302 7.75 1.71 6.18
CA LEU A 302 6.68 2.39 5.41
C LEU A 302 6.13 3.64 6.14
N ARG A 303 5.98 3.57 7.48
CA ARG A 303 5.64 4.72 8.35
C ARG A 303 6.68 5.85 8.24
N ARG A 304 7.98 5.53 8.29
CA ARG A 304 9.08 6.49 8.08
C ARG A 304 9.06 7.14 6.70
N LEU A 305 8.78 6.35 5.66
CA LEU A 305 8.64 6.84 4.30
C LEU A 305 7.42 7.78 4.18
N HIS A 306 6.29 7.42 4.78
CA HIS A 306 5.08 8.27 4.83
C HIS A 306 5.34 9.61 5.54
N PHE A 307 6.01 9.59 6.71
CA PHE A 307 6.45 10.80 7.40
C PHE A 307 7.27 11.71 6.46
N THR A 308 8.26 11.13 5.78
CA THR A 308 9.19 11.86 4.92
C THR A 308 8.51 12.45 3.68
N ILE A 309 7.73 11.65 2.94
CA ILE A 309 7.07 12.12 1.71
C ILE A 309 5.97 13.15 1.99
N LEU A 310 5.27 13.06 3.14
CA LEU A 310 4.27 14.06 3.52
C LEU A 310 4.92 15.41 3.84
N LEU A 311 6.05 15.44 4.55
CA LEU A 311 6.81 16.69 4.77
C LEU A 311 7.37 17.28 3.46
N ALA A 312 7.88 16.42 2.56
CA ALA A 312 8.33 16.85 1.24
C ALA A 312 7.18 17.38 0.36
N ALA A 313 5.99 16.77 0.46
CA ALA A 313 4.80 17.21 -0.24
C ALA A 313 4.28 18.55 0.30
N PHE A 314 4.30 18.75 1.63
CA PHE A 314 3.98 20.02 2.27
C PHE A 314 4.94 21.13 1.82
N ASP A 315 6.26 20.87 1.78
CA ASP A 315 7.23 21.83 1.24
C ASP A 315 6.97 22.15 -0.23
N ALA A 316 6.67 21.13 -1.04
CA ALA A 316 6.35 21.31 -2.44
C ALA A 316 5.08 22.16 -2.67
N ILE A 317 4.03 21.95 -1.87
CA ILE A 317 2.81 22.76 -1.91
C ILE A 317 3.10 24.20 -1.45
N ALA A 318 3.83 24.36 -0.34
CA ALA A 318 4.19 25.66 0.23
C ALA A 318 5.02 26.50 -0.74
N SER A 319 6.09 25.93 -1.30
CA SER A 319 6.98 26.59 -2.27
C SER A 319 6.42 26.68 -3.69
N GLY A 320 5.44 25.83 -4.04
CA GLY A 320 4.99 25.63 -5.42
C GLY A 320 5.96 24.82 -6.29
N SER A 321 7.01 24.21 -5.71
CA SER A 321 8.07 23.53 -6.47
C SER A 321 7.61 22.29 -7.25
N TYR A 322 6.47 21.68 -6.89
CA TYR A 322 5.83 20.62 -7.70
C TYR A 322 5.59 21.06 -9.15
N ARG A 323 5.42 22.36 -9.42
CA ARG A 323 5.21 22.88 -10.78
C ARG A 323 6.41 22.68 -11.73
N ALA A 324 7.59 22.31 -11.22
CA ALA A 324 8.73 21.90 -12.04
C ALA A 324 8.59 20.48 -12.62
N ALA A 325 7.79 19.61 -12.01
CA ALA A 325 7.53 18.27 -12.51
C ALA A 325 6.66 18.29 -13.77
N GLN A 326 6.91 17.36 -14.70
CA GLN A 326 6.10 17.17 -15.90
C GLN A 326 5.04 16.09 -15.66
N ILE A 327 3.85 16.25 -16.25
CA ILE A 327 2.77 15.27 -16.11
C ILE A 327 3.17 13.94 -16.78
N GLN A 328 3.97 14.00 -17.85
CA GLN A 328 4.50 12.85 -18.56
C GLN A 328 5.42 11.96 -17.69
N ASP A 329 5.97 12.48 -16.59
CA ASP A 329 6.73 11.67 -15.63
C ASP A 329 5.81 10.79 -14.76
N TYR A 330 4.58 11.22 -14.48
CA TYR A 330 3.57 10.40 -13.78
C TYR A 330 3.17 9.16 -14.59
N GLU A 331 3.25 9.25 -15.92
CA GLU A 331 3.01 8.10 -16.81
C GLU A 331 4.17 7.09 -16.87
N LYS A 332 5.33 7.42 -16.28
CA LYS A 332 6.46 6.50 -16.15
C LYS A 332 6.37 5.62 -14.89
N ILE A 333 5.56 6.03 -13.91
CA ILE A 333 5.27 5.21 -12.72
C ILE A 333 4.43 4.00 -13.17
N PRO A 334 4.89 2.76 -12.93
CA PRO A 334 4.21 1.58 -13.44
C PRO A 334 2.89 1.32 -12.68
N PHE A 335 1.85 0.86 -13.38
CA PHE A 335 0.65 0.36 -12.71
C PHE A 335 0.96 -0.86 -11.84
N ASN A 336 0.25 -1.00 -10.73
CA ASN A 336 0.35 -2.17 -9.86
C ASN A 336 -0.15 -3.44 -10.58
N ASN A 337 0.58 -4.54 -10.43
CA ASN A 337 0.02 -5.88 -10.68
C ASN A 337 -0.43 -6.47 -9.34
N SER A 338 -1.74 -6.67 -9.21
CA SER A 338 -2.44 -6.97 -7.95
C SER A 338 -2.42 -8.44 -7.51
N ASN A 339 -1.87 -9.35 -8.32
CA ASN A 339 -1.75 -10.77 -7.97
C ASN A 339 -0.40 -11.34 -8.42
N ALA A 340 0.69 -10.65 -8.08
CA ALA A 340 2.02 -10.98 -8.57
C ALA A 340 2.91 -11.71 -7.56
N PHE A 341 2.66 -11.55 -6.24
CA PHE A 341 3.56 -12.04 -5.20
C PHE A 341 3.01 -13.20 -4.36
N HIS A 342 3.93 -14.00 -3.84
CA HIS A 342 3.74 -15.02 -2.81
C HIS A 342 4.72 -14.76 -1.65
N ASP A 343 4.49 -15.37 -0.48
CA ASP A 343 5.49 -15.38 0.59
C ASP A 343 6.68 -16.26 0.21
N LEU A 344 6.38 -17.50 -0.20
CA LEU A 344 7.34 -18.50 -0.63
C LEU A 344 6.93 -19.09 -1.98
N ILE A 345 7.85 -19.20 -2.94
CA ILE A 345 7.71 -20.12 -4.08
C ILE A 345 8.82 -21.18 -4.06
N LEU A 346 8.41 -22.44 -4.19
CA LEU A 346 9.30 -23.55 -4.52
C LEU A 346 9.24 -23.75 -6.03
N ARG A 347 10.36 -23.58 -6.73
CA ARG A 347 10.47 -23.71 -8.19
C ARG A 347 10.82 -25.14 -8.60
N GLU A 348 10.15 -25.65 -9.63
CA GLU A 348 10.47 -26.94 -10.28
C GLU A 348 10.58 -28.14 -9.30
N ILE A 349 9.71 -28.19 -8.29
CA ILE A 349 9.65 -29.28 -7.29
C ILE A 349 8.85 -30.48 -7.80
N GLN A 350 9.26 -31.71 -7.45
CA GLN A 350 8.46 -32.90 -7.74
C GLN A 350 7.40 -33.15 -6.67
N VAL A 351 6.13 -33.24 -7.06
CA VAL A 351 5.00 -33.67 -6.22
C VAL A 351 4.46 -35.03 -6.67
N GLU A 352 4.00 -35.85 -5.73
CA GLU A 352 3.44 -37.18 -6.00
C GLU A 352 1.90 -37.11 -6.10
N LYS A 353 1.35 -37.83 -7.08
CA LYS A 353 -0.08 -38.14 -7.16
C LYS A 353 -0.28 -39.49 -7.83
N GLU A 354 -0.95 -40.41 -7.16
CA GLU A 354 -1.37 -41.73 -7.68
C GLU A 354 -0.20 -42.57 -8.25
N GLY A 355 0.93 -42.58 -7.55
CA GLY A 355 2.16 -43.31 -7.91
C GLY A 355 3.00 -42.62 -8.98
N ARG A 356 2.67 -41.38 -9.36
CA ARG A 356 3.36 -40.60 -10.40
C ARG A 356 3.91 -39.28 -9.85
N TRP A 357 5.08 -38.90 -10.33
CA TRP A 357 5.73 -37.64 -9.98
C TRP A 357 5.51 -36.59 -11.08
N PHE A 358 5.12 -35.39 -10.68
CA PHE A 358 4.90 -34.24 -11.54
C PHE A 358 5.80 -33.09 -11.09
N THR A 359 6.41 -32.37 -12.02
CA THR A 359 7.22 -31.18 -11.70
C THR A 359 6.32 -29.95 -11.80
N VAL A 360 6.27 -29.15 -10.73
CA VAL A 360 5.42 -27.96 -10.59
C VAL A 360 6.14 -26.89 -9.77
N ASP A 361 5.66 -25.66 -9.81
CA ASP A 361 5.92 -24.67 -8.78
C ASP A 361 4.83 -24.74 -7.69
N LEU A 362 5.21 -24.44 -6.44
CA LEU A 362 4.29 -24.34 -5.29
C LEU A 362 4.39 -22.94 -4.66
N GLY A 363 3.30 -22.17 -4.68
CA GLY A 363 3.26 -20.79 -4.18
C GLY A 363 2.43 -20.67 -2.89
N PHE A 364 3.05 -20.21 -1.80
CA PHE A 364 2.41 -20.06 -0.48
C PHE A 364 2.07 -18.59 -0.18
N ARG A 365 1.02 -18.37 0.61
CA ARG A 365 0.68 -17.07 1.19
C ARG A 365 0.35 -17.22 2.68
N HIS A 366 0.79 -16.26 3.49
CA HIS A 366 0.45 -16.13 4.89
C HIS A 366 -0.78 -15.24 5.10
N TYR A 367 -1.81 -15.81 5.74
CA TYR A 367 -3.00 -15.08 6.17
C TYR A 367 -2.89 -14.79 7.66
N GLU A 368 -3.43 -13.66 8.12
CA GLU A 368 -3.45 -13.32 9.53
C GLU A 368 -4.69 -13.94 10.20
N ALA A 369 -4.48 -14.55 11.37
CA ALA A 369 -5.55 -15.04 12.23
C ALA A 369 -5.49 -14.33 13.58
N GLU A 370 -6.61 -13.73 13.96
CA GLU A 370 -6.67 -12.65 14.96
C GLU A 370 -7.03 -13.20 16.34
N TYR A 371 -6.48 -12.59 17.39
CA TYR A 371 -6.83 -12.91 18.77
C TYR A 371 -6.56 -11.72 19.70
N ASN A 372 -6.87 -11.90 20.99
CA ASN A 372 -6.77 -10.85 22.02
C ASN A 372 -7.42 -9.52 21.60
N ASP A 373 -8.71 -9.58 21.27
CA ASP A 373 -9.53 -8.42 20.84
C ASP A 373 -8.91 -7.63 19.68
N TYR A 374 -8.51 -8.36 18.63
CA TYR A 374 -7.91 -7.83 17.40
C TYR A 374 -6.61 -7.02 17.61
N LYS A 375 -5.99 -7.09 18.80
CA LYS A 375 -4.68 -6.46 19.08
C LYS A 375 -3.51 -7.33 18.65
N GLU A 376 -3.68 -8.65 18.68
CA GLU A 376 -2.66 -9.62 18.29
C GLU A 376 -3.14 -10.50 17.14
N HIS A 377 -2.19 -11.07 16.41
CA HIS A 377 -2.43 -11.97 15.31
C HIS A 377 -1.30 -13.01 15.22
N TYR A 378 -1.55 -14.10 14.50
CA TYR A 378 -0.52 -15.05 14.11
C TYR A 378 -0.67 -15.39 12.64
N HIS A 379 0.42 -15.76 11.97
CA HIS A 379 0.38 -16.14 10.56
C HIS A 379 -0.10 -17.57 10.38
N ARG A 380 -0.90 -17.78 9.36
CA ARG A 380 -1.35 -19.08 8.88
C ARG A 380 -1.05 -19.19 7.39
N GLY A 381 -0.08 -20.03 7.04
CA GLY A 381 0.19 -20.36 5.65
C GLY A 381 -0.98 -21.08 4.99
N ALA A 382 -1.08 -20.89 3.68
CA ALA A 382 -1.76 -21.81 2.79
C ALA A 382 -1.01 -21.90 1.46
N LEU A 383 -1.08 -23.07 0.83
CA LEU A 383 -0.67 -23.29 -0.55
C LEU A 383 -1.69 -22.59 -1.46
N ALA A 384 -1.34 -21.38 -1.88
CA ALA A 384 -2.22 -20.44 -2.57
C ALA A 384 -2.29 -20.70 -4.08
N ASP A 385 -1.24 -21.27 -4.68
CA ASP A 385 -1.25 -21.69 -6.08
C ASP A 385 -0.30 -22.89 -6.34
N ILE A 386 -0.58 -23.67 -7.40
CA ILE A 386 0.15 -24.88 -7.82
C ILE A 386 0.16 -24.95 -9.34
N GLY A 387 1.34 -25.00 -9.97
CA GLY A 387 1.44 -25.23 -11.42
C GLY A 387 2.61 -24.49 -12.05
N ASP A 388 2.33 -23.70 -13.08
CA ASP A 388 3.29 -22.78 -13.70
C ASP A 388 3.17 -21.41 -13.02
N LEU A 389 4.14 -21.06 -12.17
CA LEU A 389 4.22 -19.77 -11.50
C LEU A 389 5.30 -18.87 -12.11
N SER A 390 5.74 -19.13 -13.34
CA SER A 390 6.85 -18.40 -14.00
C SER A 390 6.63 -16.89 -14.18
N THR A 391 5.38 -16.42 -14.09
CA THR A 391 5.02 -14.99 -14.13
C THR A 391 4.79 -14.37 -12.75
N PHE A 392 4.95 -15.14 -11.68
CA PHE A 392 4.81 -14.71 -10.29
C PHE A 392 6.18 -14.60 -9.62
N TYR A 393 6.23 -13.84 -8.53
CA TYR A 393 7.41 -13.57 -7.72
C TYR A 393 7.14 -13.94 -6.26
N ALA A 394 8.17 -13.99 -5.42
CA ALA A 394 7.98 -14.15 -3.98
C ALA A 394 8.94 -13.31 -3.12
N TYR A 395 8.62 -13.22 -1.83
CA TYR A 395 9.53 -12.71 -0.81
C TYR A 395 10.71 -13.68 -0.58
N GLU A 396 10.45 -14.98 -0.65
CA GLU A 396 11.44 -16.06 -0.60
C GLU A 396 11.23 -17.03 -1.77
N GLU A 397 12.30 -17.39 -2.48
CA GLU A 397 12.26 -18.40 -3.54
C GLU A 397 13.33 -19.48 -3.34
N LEU A 398 12.96 -20.74 -3.59
CA LEU A 398 13.90 -21.87 -3.60
C LEU A 398 13.84 -22.59 -4.95
N ASP A 399 14.98 -22.72 -5.63
CA ASP A 399 15.19 -23.68 -6.72
C ASP A 399 15.17 -25.11 -6.15
N ALA A 400 14.02 -25.78 -6.30
CA ALA A 400 13.78 -27.11 -5.79
C ALA A 400 13.98 -28.20 -6.86
N ARG A 401 14.77 -27.94 -7.91
CA ARG A 401 15.09 -28.93 -8.94
C ARG A 401 15.69 -30.22 -8.38
N GLY A 402 15.03 -31.32 -8.72
CA GLY A 402 15.41 -32.67 -8.27
C GLY A 402 15.19 -32.91 -6.77
N TYR A 403 14.41 -32.04 -6.10
CA TYR A 403 13.81 -32.34 -4.81
C TYR A 403 12.41 -32.92 -5.00
N GLN A 404 12.04 -33.82 -4.10
CA GLN A 404 10.71 -34.41 -3.97
C GLN A 404 10.02 -33.83 -2.73
N ALA A 405 8.81 -33.34 -2.89
CA ALA A 405 7.95 -32.92 -1.80
C ALA A 405 7.32 -34.16 -1.14
N VAL A 406 7.82 -34.51 0.05
CA VAL A 406 7.38 -35.69 0.80
C VAL A 406 6.52 -35.25 1.99
N PRO A 407 5.22 -35.62 2.05
CA PRO A 407 4.35 -35.30 3.18
C PRO A 407 4.97 -35.70 4.53
N GLY A 408 5.01 -34.75 5.46
CA GLY A 408 5.63 -34.93 6.75
C GLY A 408 4.81 -35.84 7.66
N LYS A 409 5.49 -36.66 8.45
CA LYS A 409 4.88 -37.68 9.31
C LYS A 409 4.48 -37.08 10.66
N ALA A 410 3.47 -37.67 11.27
CA ALA A 410 3.19 -37.47 12.68
C ALA A 410 4.19 -38.26 13.54
N TYR A 411 4.72 -37.62 14.59
CA TYR A 411 5.51 -38.33 15.59
C TYR A 411 4.60 -39.33 16.36
N PRO A 412 5.02 -40.60 16.56
CA PRO A 412 4.13 -41.64 17.10
C PRO A 412 3.65 -41.39 18.54
N ALA A 413 4.49 -40.77 19.37
CA ALA A 413 4.16 -40.47 20.76
C ALA A 413 3.53 -39.07 20.89
N ALA A 414 2.55 -38.94 21.78
CA ALA A 414 2.01 -37.65 22.18
C ALA A 414 2.84 -37.05 23.34
N PHE A 415 3.03 -35.74 23.30
CA PHE A 415 3.62 -34.97 24.40
C PHE A 415 2.50 -34.38 25.27
N GLU A 416 2.80 -34.05 26.53
CA GLU A 416 1.81 -33.45 27.41
C GLU A 416 1.39 -32.05 26.94
N ASN A 417 2.37 -31.23 26.56
CA ASN A 417 2.21 -29.82 26.23
C ASN A 417 3.37 -29.35 25.32
N LEU A 418 3.32 -28.10 24.89
CA LEU A 418 4.33 -27.51 24.00
C LEU A 418 5.74 -27.47 24.64
N ASP A 419 5.87 -27.30 25.95
CA ASP A 419 7.18 -27.27 26.63
C ASP A 419 7.82 -28.65 26.76
N ALA A 420 7.02 -29.72 26.82
CA ALA A 420 7.51 -31.10 26.68
C ALA A 420 8.06 -31.37 25.28
N LEU A 421 7.49 -30.75 24.25
CA LEU A 421 7.98 -30.81 22.87
C LEU A 421 9.21 -29.93 22.64
N ARG A 422 9.25 -28.69 23.17
CA ARG A 422 10.41 -27.78 23.10
C ARG A 422 11.70 -28.36 23.70
N ARG A 423 11.57 -29.30 24.66
CA ARG A 423 12.70 -30.04 25.26
C ARG A 423 13.25 -31.17 24.37
N GLN A 424 12.62 -31.47 23.23
CA GLN A 424 13.13 -32.45 22.27
C GLN A 424 14.09 -31.80 21.27
N ASN A 425 14.96 -32.61 20.66
CA ASN A 425 15.75 -32.17 19.51
C ASN A 425 14.87 -32.16 18.24
N VAL A 426 13.99 -31.14 18.12
CA VAL A 426 13.10 -30.94 16.96
C VAL A 426 13.85 -30.98 15.62
N PRO A 427 15.02 -30.33 15.43
CA PRO A 427 15.82 -30.47 14.20
C PRO A 427 16.14 -31.93 13.84
N ALA A 428 16.50 -32.76 14.81
CA ALA A 428 16.76 -34.19 14.57
C ALA A 428 15.48 -34.99 14.23
N LEU A 429 14.31 -34.59 14.75
CA LEU A 429 13.02 -35.21 14.42
C LEU A 429 12.54 -34.82 13.02
N LEU A 430 12.73 -33.56 12.61
CA LEU A 430 12.49 -33.09 11.24
C LEU A 430 13.33 -33.88 10.24
N ARG A 431 14.63 -34.11 10.51
CA ARG A 431 15.49 -34.95 9.66
C ARG A 431 15.12 -36.44 9.62
N GLN A 432 14.30 -36.92 10.53
CA GLN A 432 13.68 -38.26 10.47
C GLN A 432 12.35 -38.27 9.69
N GLY A 433 11.88 -37.10 9.25
CA GLY A 433 10.65 -36.90 8.50
C GLY A 433 9.43 -36.59 9.37
N TYR A 434 9.61 -36.23 10.65
CA TYR A 434 8.51 -35.87 11.55
C TYR A 434 8.32 -34.35 11.60
N THR A 435 7.20 -33.85 11.06
CA THR A 435 6.83 -32.43 11.09
C THR A 435 5.65 -32.16 12.03
N THR A 436 4.82 -33.17 12.28
CA THR A 436 3.57 -33.04 13.02
C THR A 436 3.69 -33.68 14.40
N PHE A 437 3.34 -32.95 15.45
CA PHE A 437 3.52 -33.37 16.84
C PHE A 437 2.19 -33.32 17.60
N GLN A 438 1.87 -34.42 18.28
CA GLN A 438 0.60 -34.58 18.98
C GLN A 438 0.73 -34.11 20.43
N LEU A 439 -0.15 -33.22 20.87
CA LEU A 439 -0.21 -32.70 22.24
C LEU A 439 -1.52 -33.14 22.92
N THR A 440 -1.46 -33.56 24.18
CA THR A 440 -2.69 -33.79 24.98
C THR A 440 -3.28 -32.48 25.49
N LYS A 441 -2.43 -31.49 25.80
CA LYS A 441 -2.80 -30.09 26.07
C LYS A 441 -2.25 -29.21 24.94
N LEU A 442 -3.04 -29.04 23.88
CA LEU A 442 -2.72 -28.14 22.76
C LEU A 442 -2.99 -26.67 23.19
N PRO A 443 -2.00 -25.78 23.21
CA PRO A 443 -2.21 -24.36 23.49
C PRO A 443 -2.87 -23.63 22.30
N HIS A 444 -3.19 -22.35 22.50
CA HIS A 444 -3.60 -21.47 21.40
C HIS A 444 -2.50 -21.40 20.30
N ARG A 445 -2.92 -21.33 19.03
CA ARG A 445 -2.01 -21.48 17.87
C ARG A 445 -0.91 -20.41 17.81
N SER A 446 -1.17 -19.21 18.32
CA SER A 446 -0.15 -18.16 18.41
C SER A 446 1.10 -18.54 19.21
N GLN A 447 1.05 -19.54 20.09
CA GLN A 447 2.23 -19.99 20.84
C GLN A 447 3.23 -20.82 20.03
N TRP A 448 2.86 -21.25 18.81
CA TRP A 448 3.71 -22.09 17.96
C TRP A 448 3.66 -21.78 16.45
N ALA A 449 2.85 -20.80 16.01
CA ALA A 449 2.61 -20.54 14.58
C ALA A 449 3.89 -20.31 13.76
N ASP A 450 4.90 -19.67 14.35
CA ASP A 450 6.17 -19.34 13.67
C ASP A 450 7.31 -20.32 14.02
N MET A 451 6.99 -21.41 14.74
CA MET A 451 7.93 -22.49 15.05
C MET A 451 7.98 -23.51 13.89
N PRO A 452 9.11 -24.23 13.70
CA PRO A 452 9.26 -25.30 12.70
C PRO A 452 8.53 -26.61 13.08
N ILE A 453 7.28 -26.53 13.52
CA ILE A 453 6.43 -27.66 13.93
C ILE A 453 4.95 -27.44 13.57
N GLU A 454 4.20 -28.50 13.26
CA GLU A 454 2.73 -28.47 13.26
C GLU A 454 2.21 -29.19 14.51
N ALA A 455 1.66 -28.44 15.47
CA ALA A 455 1.14 -29.02 16.71
C ALA A 455 -0.37 -29.28 16.63
N VAL A 456 -0.79 -30.51 16.94
CA VAL A 456 -2.19 -30.96 16.85
C VAL A 456 -2.65 -31.65 18.12
N SER A 457 -3.97 -31.73 18.34
CA SER A 457 -4.51 -32.55 19.43
C SER A 457 -4.19 -34.03 19.20
N ALA A 458 -3.93 -34.77 20.27
CA ALA A 458 -3.75 -36.23 20.21
C ALA A 458 -4.89 -36.93 19.44
N GLY A 459 -4.52 -37.81 18.51
CA GLY A 459 -5.45 -38.51 17.61
C GLY A 459 -5.91 -37.72 16.38
N LYS A 460 -5.47 -36.48 16.17
CA LYS A 460 -5.88 -35.61 15.04
C LYS A 460 -4.76 -35.26 14.06
N ALA A 461 -3.83 -36.18 13.81
CA ALA A 461 -2.76 -35.97 12.83
C ALA A 461 -3.31 -35.81 11.39
N PRO A 462 -3.07 -34.68 10.70
CA PRO A 462 -3.37 -34.57 9.27
C PRO A 462 -2.46 -35.47 8.43
N ALA A 463 -2.93 -35.85 7.24
CA ALA A 463 -2.15 -36.60 6.25
C ALA A 463 -1.11 -35.73 5.50
N ASN A 464 -1.08 -34.41 5.75
CA ASN A 464 -0.21 -33.45 5.09
C ASN A 464 -0.25 -33.49 3.54
N GLU A 465 -1.42 -33.79 2.96
CA GLU A 465 -1.65 -33.79 1.52
C GLU A 465 -1.34 -32.40 0.92
N ILE A 466 -0.43 -32.37 -0.06
CA ILE A 466 -0.09 -31.16 -0.82
C ILE A 466 -1.26 -30.86 -1.77
N ARG A 467 -2.05 -29.85 -1.41
CA ARG A 467 -3.24 -29.44 -2.17
C ARG A 467 -3.54 -27.96 -1.98
N LEU A 468 -4.17 -27.38 -3.01
CA LEU A 468 -4.58 -25.97 -3.04
C LEU A 468 -5.46 -25.62 -1.83
N ASN A 469 -5.26 -24.43 -1.26
CA ASN A 469 -5.90 -23.93 -0.03
C ASN A 469 -5.62 -24.78 1.24
N GLY A 470 -4.76 -25.81 1.15
CA GLY A 470 -4.27 -26.56 2.30
C GLY A 470 -3.10 -25.86 2.98
N ASN A 471 -2.77 -26.27 4.21
CA ASN A 471 -1.55 -25.90 4.91
C ASN A 471 -0.70 -27.17 5.18
N PRO A 472 -0.15 -27.82 4.13
CA PRO A 472 0.60 -29.06 4.29
C PRO A 472 1.93 -28.81 5.01
N SER A 473 2.30 -29.70 5.93
CA SER A 473 3.68 -29.78 6.44
C SER A 473 4.43 -30.89 5.71
N PHE A 474 5.50 -30.56 4.99
CA PHE A 474 6.23 -31.53 4.16
C PHE A 474 7.74 -31.25 4.14
N LEU A 475 8.50 -32.21 3.63
CA LEU A 475 9.96 -32.12 3.53
C LEU A 475 10.40 -32.19 2.07
N LEU A 476 11.50 -31.50 1.76
CA LEU A 476 12.16 -31.58 0.46
C LEU A 476 13.26 -32.64 0.53
N GLN A 477 13.03 -33.77 -0.13
CA GLN A 477 13.93 -34.91 -0.17
C GLN A 477 14.77 -34.93 -1.45
N LYS A 478 16.07 -35.25 -1.35
CA LYS A 478 16.96 -35.48 -2.48
C LYS A 478 17.97 -36.57 -2.12
N GLY A 479 18.11 -37.59 -2.98
CA GLY A 479 18.97 -38.74 -2.70
C GLY A 479 18.63 -39.50 -1.41
N GLY A 480 17.36 -39.52 -1.00
CA GLY A 480 16.89 -40.13 0.25
C GLY A 480 17.04 -39.27 1.51
N GLN A 481 17.76 -38.15 1.46
CA GLN A 481 17.96 -37.24 2.59
C GLN A 481 17.01 -36.03 2.52
N TYR A 482 16.54 -35.53 3.67
CA TYR A 482 15.76 -34.30 3.75
C TYR A 482 16.66 -33.08 3.97
N TYR A 483 16.50 -32.05 3.13
CA TYR A 483 17.31 -30.82 3.17
C TYR A 483 16.52 -29.62 3.68
N TYR A 484 15.22 -29.56 3.37
CA TYR A 484 14.33 -28.49 3.83
C TYR A 484 13.04 -29.08 4.39
N ALA A 485 12.38 -28.33 5.26
CA ALA A 485 10.99 -28.53 5.63
C ALA A 485 10.17 -27.28 5.26
N VAL A 486 8.92 -27.48 4.90
CA VAL A 486 7.94 -26.42 4.73
C VAL A 486 6.81 -26.66 5.72
N ILE A 487 6.62 -25.72 6.64
CA ILE A 487 5.69 -25.85 7.77
C ILE A 487 5.02 -24.49 7.99
N ASN A 488 3.69 -24.47 8.07
CA ASN A 488 2.88 -23.26 8.13
C ASN A 488 3.13 -22.24 6.98
N GLY A 489 3.61 -22.71 5.82
CA GLY A 489 3.96 -21.86 4.66
C GLY A 489 5.40 -21.34 4.64
N TYR A 490 6.12 -21.42 5.78
CA TYR A 490 7.52 -21.01 5.88
C TYR A 490 8.48 -22.11 5.42
N LEU A 491 9.60 -21.71 4.79
CA LEU A 491 10.73 -22.57 4.48
C LEU A 491 11.70 -22.67 5.67
N TYR A 492 12.23 -23.87 5.90
CA TYR A 492 13.21 -24.15 6.94
C TYR A 492 14.36 -25.00 6.39
N ASP A 493 15.58 -24.48 6.44
CA ASP A 493 16.81 -25.21 6.08
C ASP A 493 17.21 -26.19 7.19
N LEU A 494 17.15 -27.50 6.88
CA LEU A 494 17.52 -28.58 7.79
C LEU A 494 19.03 -28.83 7.85
N THR A 495 19.84 -28.16 7.04
CA THR A 495 21.30 -28.17 7.15
C THR A 495 21.80 -27.14 8.18
N ASN A 496 21.06 -26.06 8.40
CA ASN A 496 21.36 -25.01 9.37
C ASN A 496 20.77 -25.31 10.77
N GLU A 497 21.53 -25.99 11.64
CA GLU A 497 21.08 -26.25 13.02
C GLU A 497 20.88 -25.00 13.88
N GLU A 498 21.69 -23.96 13.69
CA GLU A 498 21.65 -22.78 14.56
C GLU A 498 20.42 -21.93 14.28
N GLY A 499 20.11 -21.68 12.99
CA GLY A 499 18.89 -20.98 12.59
C GLY A 499 17.61 -21.70 13.00
N LEU A 500 17.58 -23.05 12.94
CA LEU A 500 16.46 -23.84 13.46
C LEU A 500 16.31 -23.74 14.98
N LYS A 501 17.42 -23.70 15.73
CA LYS A 501 17.40 -23.54 17.20
C LYS A 501 17.02 -22.12 17.61
N GLU A 502 17.31 -21.13 16.78
CA GLU A 502 16.90 -19.73 17.00
C GLU A 502 15.38 -19.57 16.85
N ARG A 503 14.78 -20.09 15.76
CA ARG A 503 13.31 -20.10 15.55
C ARG A 503 12.50 -21.01 16.50
N MET A 504 13.17 -21.65 17.47
CA MET A 504 12.56 -22.52 18.48
C MET A 504 12.55 -21.91 19.89
N LYS A 505 13.19 -20.74 20.08
CA LYS A 505 13.22 -19.97 21.33
C LYS A 505 12.01 -19.04 21.43
#